data_AF-A0A381PKR4-F1
#
_entry.id   AF-A0A381PKR4-F1
#
_cell.length_a   1.000
_cell.length_b   1.000
_cell.length_c   1.000
_cell.angle_alpha   90.00
_cell.angle_beta   90.00
_cell.angle_gamma   90.00
#
_symmetry.space_group_name_H-M   'P 1'
#
loop_
_entity.id
_entity.type
_entity.pdbx_description
1 polymer ?
#
loop_
_entity_poly.entity_id
_entity_poly.type
_entity_poly.pdbx_seq_one_letter_code
_entity_poly.pdbx_strand_id
1 'polypeptide(L)'
;MVLYVLNWGIYAIAFWLLYLSFGEWRTFLQVGPAFAAAYVVGYLAIFAPAGAGIREGVLVVLLQPIMAGEDATVLAVIARLWTTAIELIPAALLAAGWLGSEGTSEGTGETTS
;
A
#
# COMPACT_ATOMS: atom_id res chain seq x y z
N MET A 1 -19.44 -4.61 2.71
CA MET A 1 -19.30 -4.12 1.32
C MET A 1 -19.06 -2.61 1.24
N VAL A 2 -19.93 -1.77 1.80
CA VAL A 2 -19.80 -0.29 1.75
C VAL A 2 -18.45 0.21 2.28
N LEU A 3 -18.02 -0.23 3.47
CA LEU A 3 -16.73 0.16 4.04
C LEU A 3 -15.54 -0.20 3.14
N TYR A 4 -15.60 -1.33 2.45
CA TYR A 4 -14.54 -1.77 1.55
C TYR A 4 -14.44 -0.87 0.31
N VAL A 5 -15.59 -0.58 -0.32
CA VAL A 5 -15.66 0.34 -1.47
C VAL A 5 -15.19 1.74 -1.07
N LEU A 6 -15.60 2.23 0.11
CA LEU A 6 -15.15 3.52 0.63
C LEU A 6 -13.64 3.55 0.86
N ASN A 7 -13.09 2.51 1.50
CA ASN A 7 -11.66 2.40 1.74
C ASN A 7 -10.85 2.43 0.43
N TRP A 8 -11.25 1.63 -0.57
CA TRP A 8 -10.61 1.63 -1.88
C TRP A 8 -10.76 2.97 -2.61
N GLY A 9 -11.94 3.59 -2.50
CA GLY A 9 -12.20 4.92 -3.04
C GLY A 9 -11.27 5.97 -2.44
N ILE A 10 -11.08 5.96 -1.11
CA ILE A 10 -10.17 6.87 -0.41
C ILE A 10 -8.73 6.72 -0.92
N TYR A 11 -8.23 5.49 -1.07
CA TYR A 11 -6.88 5.26 -1.62
C TYR A 11 -6.74 5.76 -3.06
N ALA A 12 -7.71 5.45 -3.92
CA ALA A 12 -7.69 5.91 -5.31
C ALA A 12 -7.79 7.44 -5.42
N ILE A 13 -8.58 8.08 -4.55
CA ILE A 13 -8.70 9.54 -4.48
C ILE A 13 -7.39 10.15 -3.98
N ALA A 14 -6.79 9.61 -2.92
CA ALA A 14 -5.50 10.09 -2.41
C ALA A 14 -4.40 9.99 -3.48
N PHE A 15 -4.37 8.87 -4.22
CA PHE A 15 -3.48 8.70 -5.36
C PHE A 15 -3.74 9.71 -6.47
N TRP A 16 -5.00 9.97 -6.82
CA TRP A 16 -5.36 10.98 -7.82
C TRP A 16 -4.96 12.40 -7.38
N LEU A 17 -5.15 12.75 -6.11
CA LEU A 17 -4.70 14.04 -5.57
C LEU A 17 -3.18 14.17 -5.61
N LEU A 18 -2.44 13.08 -5.35
CA LEU A 18 -0.99 13.04 -5.52
C LEU A 18 -0.59 13.23 -6.99
N TYR A 19 -1.30 12.62 -7.95
CA TYR A 19 -1.06 12.87 -9.37
C TYR A 19 -1.25 14.36 -9.72
N LEU A 20 -2.29 15.00 -9.22
CA LEU A 20 -2.53 16.43 -9.48
C LEU A 20 -1.41 17.34 -8.97
N SER A 21 -0.59 16.90 -8.01
CA SER A 21 0.56 17.70 -7.54
C SER A 21 1.67 17.84 -8.57
N PHE A 22 1.67 17.02 -9.62
CA PHE A 22 2.60 17.11 -10.75
C PHE A 22 2.21 18.21 -11.75
N GLY A 23 1.09 18.92 -11.51
CA GLY A 23 0.66 20.06 -12.31
C GLY A 23 -0.14 19.69 -13.56
N GLU A 24 -0.36 18.40 -13.82
CA GLU A 24 -1.20 17.93 -14.90
C GLU A 24 -2.64 17.71 -14.44
N TRP A 25 -3.60 18.33 -15.13
CA TRP A 25 -5.01 18.15 -14.83
C TRP A 25 -5.60 16.95 -15.56
N ARG A 26 -6.13 15.98 -14.79
CA ARG A 26 -6.91 14.85 -15.31
C ARG A 26 -8.05 14.48 -14.38
N THR A 27 -9.08 13.84 -14.93
CA THR A 27 -10.23 13.42 -14.12
C THR A 27 -9.88 12.20 -13.28
N PHE A 28 -10.56 12.04 -12.15
CA PHE A 28 -10.40 10.86 -11.29
C PHE A 28 -10.50 9.54 -12.08
N LEU A 29 -11.46 9.45 -12.99
CA LEU A 29 -11.71 8.22 -13.77
C LEU A 29 -10.55 7.86 -14.72
N GLN A 30 -9.72 8.83 -15.10
CA GLN A 30 -8.56 8.59 -15.96
C GLN A 30 -7.36 8.04 -15.20
N VAL A 31 -7.22 8.34 -13.91
CA VAL A 31 -5.99 8.09 -13.14
C VAL A 31 -6.23 7.19 -11.92
N GLY A 32 -7.27 7.46 -11.13
CA GLY A 32 -7.60 6.74 -9.90
C GLY A 32 -7.70 5.21 -10.07
N PRO A 33 -8.39 4.69 -11.11
CA PRO A 33 -8.48 3.25 -11.33
C PRO A 33 -7.14 2.54 -11.57
N ALA A 34 -6.11 3.25 -12.06
CA ALA A 34 -4.79 2.66 -12.30
C ALA A 34 -4.17 2.14 -11.00
N PHE A 35 -4.32 2.88 -9.90
CA PHE A 35 -3.88 2.45 -8.58
C PHE A 35 -4.56 1.15 -8.15
N ALA A 36 -5.89 1.09 -8.27
CA ALA A 36 -6.65 -0.10 -7.88
C ALA A 36 -6.28 -1.32 -8.72
N ALA A 37 -6.13 -1.14 -10.04
CA ALA A 37 -5.72 -2.21 -10.96
C ALA A 37 -4.31 -2.74 -10.62
N ALA A 38 -3.33 -1.85 -10.43
CA ALA A 38 -1.98 -2.23 -10.01
C ALA A 38 -1.99 -2.93 -8.65
N TYR A 39 -2.86 -2.49 -7.72
CA TYR A 39 -3.00 -3.07 -6.40
C TYR A 39 -3.48 -4.52 -6.46
N VAL A 40 -4.52 -4.79 -7.28
CA VAL A 40 -5.05 -6.14 -7.53
C VAL A 40 -4.01 -7.03 -8.21
N VAL A 41 -3.33 -6.55 -9.25
CA VAL A 41 -2.29 -7.35 -9.93
C VAL A 41 -1.14 -7.68 -8.97
N GLY A 42 -0.74 -6.74 -8.12
CA GLY A 42 0.28 -6.99 -7.09
C GLY A 42 -0.15 -8.06 -6.08
N TYR A 43 -1.44 -8.16 -5.73
CA TYR A 43 -1.94 -9.25 -4.89
C TYR A 43 -1.88 -10.62 -5.57
N LEU A 44 -2.07 -10.67 -6.89
CA LEU A 44 -1.97 -11.92 -7.65
C LEU A 44 -0.51 -12.38 -7.83
N ALA A 45 0.46 -11.49 -7.63
CA ALA A 45 1.88 -11.78 -7.70
C ALA A 45 2.39 -12.51 -6.43
N ILE A 46 1.88 -13.71 -6.17
CA ILE A 46 2.20 -14.54 -4.99
C ILE A 46 3.70 -14.89 -4.85
N PHE A 47 4.45 -14.78 -5.94
CA PHE A 47 5.88 -15.09 -6.01
C PHE A 47 6.76 -13.94 -5.51
N ALA A 48 6.20 -12.73 -5.39
CA ALA A 48 6.91 -11.55 -4.90
C ALA A 48 6.40 -11.18 -3.50
N PRO A 49 7.28 -11.05 -2.49
CA PRO A 49 6.86 -10.63 -1.16
C PRO A 49 6.17 -9.25 -1.24
N ALA A 50 4.94 -9.18 -0.72
CA ALA A 50 4.07 -8.00 -0.78
C ALA A 50 3.81 -7.42 -2.19
N GLY A 51 4.00 -8.21 -3.26
CA GLY A 51 3.84 -7.73 -4.64
C GLY A 51 4.89 -6.69 -5.08
N ALA A 52 6.05 -6.64 -4.41
CA ALA A 52 7.16 -5.74 -4.72
C ALA A 52 7.64 -5.92 -6.17
N GLY A 53 7.99 -4.82 -6.85
CA GLY A 53 8.38 -4.81 -8.26
C GLY A 53 7.19 -4.89 -9.24
N ILE A 54 6.27 -5.85 -9.04
CA ILE A 54 5.13 -6.04 -9.96
C ILE A 54 4.15 -4.89 -9.86
N ARG A 55 3.75 -4.50 -8.65
CA ARG A 55 2.80 -3.40 -8.46
C ARG A 55 3.35 -2.09 -9.00
N GLU A 56 4.64 -1.82 -8.78
CA GLU A 56 5.33 -0.64 -9.29
C GLU A 56 5.36 -0.62 -10.81
N GLY A 57 5.83 -1.71 -11.41
CA GLY A 57 5.89 -1.84 -12.86
C GLY A 57 4.53 -1.69 -13.53
N VAL A 58 3.49 -2.35 -12.98
CA VAL A 58 2.13 -2.24 -13.52
C VAL A 58 1.60 -0.82 -13.40
N LEU A 59 1.81 -0.15 -12.28
CA LEU A 59 1.37 1.23 -12.10
C LEU A 59 2.07 2.18 -13.07
N VAL A 60 3.38 2.02 -13.26
CA VAL A 60 4.15 2.78 -14.26
C VAL A 60 3.59 2.56 -15.66
N VAL A 61 3.41 1.30 -16.07
CA VAL A 61 2.86 0.95 -17.39
C VAL A 61 1.48 1.57 -17.61
N LEU A 62 0.61 1.55 -16.60
CA LEU A 62 -0.73 2.15 -16.69
C LEU A 62 -0.70 3.69 -16.76
N LEU A 63 0.34 4.33 -16.22
CA LEU A 63 0.52 5.78 -16.23
C LEU A 63 1.29 6.30 -17.45
N GLN A 64 2.08 5.47 -18.14
CA GLN A 64 2.81 5.88 -19.35
C GLN A 64 1.96 6.58 -20.42
N PRO A 65 0.70 6.19 -20.69
CA PRO A 65 -0.13 6.89 -21.67
C PRO A 65 -0.59 8.28 -21.20
N ILE A 66 -0.37 8.60 -19.93
CA ILE A 66 -0.96 9.71 -19.19
C ILE A 66 0.11 10.76 -18.86
N MET A 67 1.34 10.34 -18.56
CA MET A 67 2.42 11.23 -18.17
C MET A 67 3.79 10.65 -18.57
N ALA A 68 4.85 11.45 -18.45
CA ALA A 68 6.20 11.02 -18.78
C ALA A 68 6.67 9.79 -17.98
N GLY A 69 7.54 8.98 -18.61
CA GLY A 69 8.30 7.86 -18.02
C GLY A 69 8.74 8.06 -16.58
N GLU A 70 9.47 9.15 -16.40
CA GLU A 70 10.18 9.51 -15.18
C GLU A 70 9.17 9.84 -14.07
N ASP A 71 8.21 10.72 -14.36
CA ASP A 71 7.18 11.14 -13.40
C ASP A 71 6.26 9.99 -13.00
N ALA A 72 5.88 9.11 -13.94
CA ALA A 72 5.10 7.91 -13.66
C ALA A 72 5.83 6.98 -12.66
N THR A 73 7.15 6.85 -12.81
CA THR A 73 7.99 6.05 -11.93
C THR A 73 8.06 6.66 -10.53
N VAL A 74 8.32 7.97 -10.44
CA VAL A 74 8.33 8.70 -9.16
C VAL A 74 6.98 8.57 -8.45
N LEU A 75 5.89 8.81 -9.17
CA LEU A 75 4.53 8.71 -8.63
C LEU A 75 4.23 7.29 -8.12
N ALA A 76 4.61 6.25 -8.88
CA ALA A 76 4.41 4.87 -8.49
C ALA A 76 5.19 4.52 -7.21
N VAL A 77 6.43 4.96 -7.09
CA VAL A 77 7.27 4.72 -5.91
C VAL A 77 6.70 5.43 -4.68
N ILE A 78 6.30 6.70 -4.80
CA ILE A 78 5.70 7.44 -3.67
C ILE A 78 4.41 6.76 -3.19
N ALA A 79 3.54 6.37 -4.12
CA ALA A 79 2.31 5.64 -3.80
C ALA A 79 2.58 4.32 -3.05
N ARG A 80 3.70 3.65 -3.35
CA ARG A 80 4.13 2.44 -2.65
C ARG A 80 4.68 2.67 -1.27
N LEU A 81 5.52 3.69 -1.10
CA LEU A 81 6.08 4.02 0.21
C LEU A 81 4.95 4.32 1.20
N TRP A 82 3.97 5.10 0.78
CA TRP A 82 2.77 5.39 1.56
C TRP A 82 1.95 4.13 1.89
N THR A 83 1.59 3.33 0.89
CA THR A 83 0.76 2.11 1.13
C THR A 83 1.48 1.09 2.00
N THR A 84 2.76 0.88 1.76
CA THR A 84 3.59 -0.04 2.55
C THR A 84 3.73 0.44 3.98
N ALA A 85 3.87 1.75 4.22
CA ALA A 85 3.90 2.29 5.57
C ALA A 85 2.59 2.01 6.34
N ILE A 86 1.44 2.17 5.68
CA ILE A 86 0.13 1.89 6.30
C ILE A 86 -0.08 0.41 6.59
N GLU A 87 0.48 -0.48 5.78
CA GLU A 87 0.41 -1.92 6.00
C GLU A 87 1.40 -2.39 7.07
N LEU A 88 2.65 -1.91 7.00
CA LEU A 88 3.77 -2.46 7.75
C LEU A 88 3.90 -1.86 9.15
N ILE A 89 3.55 -0.58 9.36
CA ILE A 89 3.64 0.05 10.69
C ILE A 89 2.68 -0.62 11.69
N PRO A 90 1.37 -0.78 11.39
CA PRO A 90 0.47 -1.46 12.33
C PRO A 90 0.85 -2.93 12.52
N ALA A 91 1.27 -3.62 11.46
CA ALA A 91 1.73 -5.00 11.55
C ALA A 91 2.95 -5.13 12.48
N ALA A 92 3.93 -4.24 12.36
CA ALA A 92 5.12 -4.21 13.21
C ALA A 92 4.78 -3.87 14.66
N LEU A 93 3.90 -2.90 14.90
CA LEU A 93 3.45 -2.54 16.25
C LEU A 93 2.73 -3.69 16.94
N LEU A 94 1.84 -4.39 16.22
CA LEU A 94 1.19 -5.59 16.74
C LEU A 94 2.21 -6.67 17.05
N ALA A 95 3.10 -7.01 16.10
CA ALA A 95 4.12 -8.03 16.30
C ALA A 95 5.04 -7.74 17.51
N ALA A 96 5.44 -6.47 17.70
CA ALA A 96 6.20 -6.05 18.87
C ALA A 96 5.42 -6.20 20.19
N GLY A 97 4.10 -5.95 20.17
CA GLY A 97 3.23 -6.15 21.31
C GLY A 97 3.05 -7.63 21.71
N TRP A 98 2.96 -8.52 20.72
CA TRP A 98 2.90 -9.98 20.97
C TRP A 98 4.17 -10.48 21.67
N LEU A 99 5.34 -10.11 21.15
CA LEU A 99 6.63 -10.53 21.73
C LEU A 99 6.84 -9.99 23.16
N GLY A 100 6.29 -8.82 23.49
CA GLY A 100 6.33 -8.26 24.85
C GLY A 100 5.36 -8.95 25.83
N SER A 101 4.29 -9.57 25.35
CA SER A 101 3.29 -10.24 26.19
C SER A 101 3.74 -11.64 26.67
N GLU A 102 4.52 -12.35 25.86
CA GLU A 102 5.02 -13.71 26.18
C GLU A 102 5.99 -13.69 27.38
N GLY A 103 6.87 -12.68 27.48
CA GLY A 103 7.83 -12.56 28.58
C GLY A 103 7.22 -12.24 29.96
N THR A 104 5.93 -11.88 30.04
CA THR A 104 5.24 -11.62 31.32
C THR A 104 4.58 -12.88 31.89
N SER A 105 4.31 -13.88 31.05
CA SER A 105 3.56 -15.09 31.44
C SER A 105 4.41 -16.22 32.05
N GLU A 106 5.73 -16.21 31.87
CA GLU A 106 6.64 -17.21 32.45
C GLU A 106 6.98 -16.98 33.94
N GLY A 107 6.81 -15.75 34.46
CA GLY A 107 7.26 -15.40 35.82
C GLY A 107 6.33 -15.76 36.99
N THR A 108 5.15 -16.35 36.74
CA THR A 108 4.14 -16.60 37.79
C THR A 108 3.99 -18.09 38.16
N GLY A 109 4.71 -19.01 37.49
CA GLY A 109 4.58 -20.45 37.69
C GLY A 109 5.53 -21.11 38.71
N GLU A 110 6.58 -20.42 39.17
CA GLU A 110 7.70 -21.06 39.89
C GLU A 110 7.67 -20.95 41.43
N THR A 111 6.64 -20.36 42.06
CA THR A 111 6.65 -20.12 43.52
C THR A 111 5.76 -21.06 44.35
N THR A 112 5.25 -22.15 43.79
CA THR A 112 4.54 -23.18 44.56
C THR A 112 5.15 -24.56 44.33
N SER A 113 6.24 -24.85 45.04
CA SER A 113 6.70 -26.22 45.35
C SER A 113 7.37 -26.22 46.71
#